data_AF-A0A117KMR7-F1
#
_entry.id   AF-A0A117KMR7-F1
#
_cell.length_a   1.000
_cell.length_b   1.000
_cell.length_c   1.000
_cell.angle_alpha   90.00
_cell.angle_beta   90.00
_cell.angle_gamma   90.00
#
_symmetry.space_group_name_H-M   'P 1'
#
loop_
_entity.id
_entity.type
_entity.pdbx_description
1 polymer ?
#
loop_
_entity_poly.entity_id
_entity_poly.type
_entity_poly.pdbx_seq_one_letter_code
_entity_poly.pdbx_strand_id
1 'polypeptide(L)'
;MKYRFPKGMRPSTLRERESFYRYEFSLDRVEKWLGWRDIGNTAFAVIIGRHSDIYLPEYEDIKRKAVIIDEHKGLADVLDYILQYLPEGVYYDRNVYSDIKLCVERGCDYKNCWGCENFLGQELAFDIDPENVSCPYHGSIEDKMKRGEGLSFCMLEFKKVRKLTLSLYDELRAEYKKLRVVFSGRGFHIHVFDRKALKMSREERVELAKAYSHYAIDEWVTNGEMRLIRLPYSLNGLVSRICSPLSIEELPAFDPRNHSIPSFLLSSPRRSSRASSSRP
;
A
#
# COMPACT_ATOMS: atom_id res chain seq x y z
N MET A 1 4.32 22.57 -4.69
CA MET A 1 4.06 21.11 -4.55
C MET A 1 3.50 20.90 -3.15
N LYS A 2 2.30 20.32 -3.02
CA LYS A 2 1.54 20.24 -1.75
C LYS A 2 2.18 19.29 -0.71
N TYR A 3 2.98 18.33 -1.16
CA TYR A 3 3.61 17.33 -0.29
C TYR A 3 5.14 17.40 -0.35
N ARG A 4 5.78 17.08 0.78
CA ARG A 4 7.23 16.99 0.92
C ARG A 4 7.61 15.54 1.25
N PHE A 5 8.45 14.96 0.41
CA PHE A 5 8.92 13.58 0.57
C PHE A 5 10.44 13.53 0.71
N PRO A 6 11.02 12.42 1.21
CA PRO A 6 12.46 12.22 1.20
C PRO A 6 13.06 12.32 -0.20
N LYS A 7 14.37 12.57 -0.26
CA LYS A 7 15.12 12.71 -1.52
C LYS A 7 14.85 11.55 -2.47
N GLY A 8 14.54 11.87 -3.74
CA GLY A 8 14.31 10.89 -4.80
C GLY A 8 12.91 10.26 -4.80
N MET A 9 12.01 10.74 -3.94
CA MET A 9 10.59 10.35 -3.92
C MET A 9 9.75 11.49 -4.48
N ARG A 10 8.89 11.18 -5.44
CA ARG A 10 7.98 12.13 -6.10
C ARG A 10 6.80 11.41 -6.74
N PRO A 11 5.72 12.12 -7.10
CA PRO A 11 4.70 11.57 -7.96
C PRO A 11 5.30 11.09 -9.29
N SER A 12 4.84 9.94 -9.73
CA SER A 12 5.12 9.35 -11.05
C SER A 12 4.20 9.95 -12.10
N THR A 13 4.74 10.16 -13.30
CA THR A 13 3.97 10.54 -14.49
C THR A 13 3.21 9.34 -15.05
N LEU A 14 2.19 9.57 -15.89
CA LEU A 14 1.44 8.49 -16.54
C LEU A 14 2.35 7.58 -17.38
N ARG A 15 3.32 8.15 -18.11
CA ARG A 15 4.29 7.37 -18.90
C ARG A 15 5.18 6.47 -18.02
N GLU A 16 5.57 6.96 -16.84
CA GLU A 16 6.35 6.16 -15.89
C GLU A 16 5.52 5.04 -15.27
N ARG A 17 4.25 5.29 -14.95
CA ARG A 17 3.31 4.26 -14.47
C ARG A 17 3.11 3.20 -15.54
N GLU A 18 2.84 3.60 -16.78
CA GLU A 18 2.69 2.68 -17.91
C GLU A 18 3.97 1.84 -18.11
N SER A 19 5.13 2.48 -18.17
CA SER A 19 6.41 1.78 -18.30
C SER A 19 6.64 0.76 -17.18
N PHE A 20 6.33 1.13 -15.93
CA PHE A 20 6.46 0.21 -14.81
C PHE A 20 5.55 -1.02 -14.97
N TYR A 21 4.26 -0.81 -15.25
CA TYR A 21 3.29 -1.90 -15.34
C TYR A 21 3.49 -2.78 -16.57
N ARG A 22 4.06 -2.26 -17.67
CA ARG A 22 4.37 -3.07 -18.86
C ARG A 22 5.65 -3.89 -18.74
N TYR A 23 6.67 -3.36 -18.06
CA TYR A 23 8.03 -3.92 -18.18
C TYR A 23 8.65 -4.38 -16.86
N GLU A 24 8.14 -3.95 -15.70
CA GLU A 24 8.73 -4.23 -14.40
C GLU A 24 7.77 -4.96 -13.44
N PHE A 25 6.47 -4.68 -13.54
CA PHE A 25 5.45 -5.36 -12.74
C PHE A 25 5.36 -6.85 -13.09
N SER A 26 5.40 -7.70 -12.07
CA SER A 26 5.45 -9.16 -12.24
C SER A 26 4.19 -9.82 -11.69
N LEU A 27 3.37 -10.38 -12.59
CA LEU A 27 2.17 -11.14 -12.22
C LEU A 27 2.52 -12.37 -11.39
N ASP A 28 3.57 -13.11 -11.75
CA ASP A 28 4.04 -14.29 -10.99
C ASP A 28 4.34 -13.96 -9.52
N ARG A 29 4.89 -12.78 -9.23
CA ARG A 29 5.17 -12.36 -7.84
C ARG A 29 3.88 -12.06 -7.09
N VAL A 30 2.92 -11.42 -7.75
CA VAL A 30 1.59 -11.15 -7.20
C VAL A 30 0.83 -12.44 -6.96
N GLU A 31 0.87 -13.37 -7.90
CA GLU A 31 0.26 -14.70 -7.78
C GLU A 31 0.84 -15.47 -6.59
N LYS A 32 2.17 -15.50 -6.44
CA LYS A 32 2.83 -16.08 -5.26
C LYS A 32 2.44 -15.40 -3.95
N TRP A 33 2.24 -14.08 -3.96
CA TRP A 33 1.78 -13.35 -2.78
C TRP A 33 0.37 -13.78 -2.38
N LEU A 34 -0.56 -13.84 -3.34
CA LEU A 34 -1.96 -14.18 -3.15
C LEU A 34 -2.24 -15.68 -3.16
N GLY A 35 -1.24 -16.55 -3.36
CA GLY A 35 -1.43 -17.99 -3.52
C GLY A 35 -2.00 -18.74 -2.31
N TRP A 36 -2.27 -18.05 -1.20
CA TRP A 36 -3.00 -18.60 -0.06
C TRP A 36 -4.53 -18.46 -0.18
N ARG A 37 -5.03 -17.71 -1.17
CA ARG A 37 -6.44 -17.45 -1.44
C ARG A 37 -6.77 -17.66 -2.92
N ASP A 38 -8.06 -17.74 -3.23
CA ASP A 38 -8.54 -17.80 -4.61
C ASP A 38 -8.54 -16.39 -5.22
N ILE A 39 -7.69 -16.19 -6.23
CA ILE A 39 -7.58 -14.92 -6.96
C ILE A 39 -8.89 -14.62 -7.70
N GLY A 40 -9.58 -15.63 -8.25
CA GLY A 40 -10.85 -15.44 -8.95
C GLY A 40 -11.97 -14.90 -8.05
N ASN A 41 -11.84 -15.09 -6.74
CA ASN A 41 -12.75 -14.59 -5.71
C ASN A 41 -12.18 -13.38 -4.95
N THR A 42 -11.28 -12.61 -5.56
CA THR A 42 -10.62 -11.46 -4.93
C THR A 42 -10.99 -10.17 -5.64
N ALA A 43 -11.67 -9.25 -4.97
CA ALA A 43 -11.83 -7.90 -5.51
C ALA A 43 -10.49 -7.17 -5.52
N PHE A 44 -10.15 -6.53 -6.62
CA PHE A 44 -9.09 -5.55 -6.72
C PHE A 44 -9.67 -4.14 -6.73
N ALA A 45 -8.80 -3.14 -6.56
CA ALA A 45 -9.21 -1.76 -6.73
C ALA A 45 -8.05 -0.90 -7.21
N VAL A 46 -8.39 0.17 -7.93
CA VAL A 46 -7.43 1.21 -8.29
C VAL A 46 -7.86 2.56 -7.74
N ILE A 47 -6.88 3.34 -7.30
CA ILE A 47 -7.04 4.75 -6.97
C ILE A 47 -6.29 5.53 -8.05
N ILE A 48 -7.02 6.33 -8.82
CA ILE A 48 -6.53 6.88 -10.09
C ILE A 48 -5.57 8.06 -9.89
N GLY A 49 -6.02 9.11 -9.19
CA GLY A 49 -5.23 10.34 -9.03
C GLY A 49 -5.58 11.14 -7.79
N ARG A 50 -6.07 10.48 -6.73
CA ARG A 50 -6.67 11.12 -5.56
C ARG A 50 -5.76 12.17 -4.91
N HIS A 51 -4.46 11.91 -4.82
CA HIS A 51 -3.52 12.77 -4.09
C HIS A 51 -2.48 13.43 -4.99
N SER A 52 -2.01 12.73 -6.02
CA SER A 52 -1.06 13.24 -7.00
C SER A 52 -1.70 14.20 -7.99
N ASP A 53 -3.02 14.10 -8.21
CA ASP A 53 -3.75 14.79 -9.28
C ASP A 53 -3.18 14.50 -10.68
N ILE A 54 -2.56 13.33 -10.85
CA ILE A 54 -2.04 12.81 -12.11
C ILE A 54 -2.90 11.64 -12.54
N TYR A 55 -3.66 11.82 -13.63
CA TYR A 55 -4.63 10.89 -14.18
C TYR A 55 -4.90 11.23 -15.65
N LEU A 56 -5.50 10.29 -16.38
CA LEU A 56 -5.98 10.51 -17.74
C LEU A 56 -7.26 11.37 -17.70
N PRO A 57 -7.40 12.45 -18.53
CA PRO A 57 -8.50 13.40 -18.43
C PRO A 57 -9.90 12.80 -18.48
N GLU A 58 -10.10 11.71 -19.23
CA GLU A 58 -11.38 10.98 -19.30
C GLU A 58 -11.85 10.40 -17.96
N TYR A 59 -10.98 10.33 -16.95
CA TYR A 59 -11.28 9.79 -15.62
C TYR A 59 -11.41 10.85 -14.52
N GLU A 60 -11.59 12.14 -14.89
CA GLU A 60 -11.80 13.25 -13.94
C GLU A 60 -12.84 12.93 -12.87
N ASP A 61 -14.02 12.47 -13.27
CA ASP A 61 -15.19 12.26 -12.40
C ASP A 61 -14.99 11.14 -11.36
N ILE A 62 -14.02 10.27 -11.61
CA ILE A 62 -13.70 9.11 -10.77
C ILE A 62 -12.32 9.20 -10.13
N LYS A 63 -11.53 10.25 -10.40
CA LYS A 63 -10.12 10.36 -9.98
C LYS A 63 -9.89 10.19 -8.47
N ARG A 64 -10.90 10.55 -7.66
CA ARG A 64 -10.88 10.46 -6.19
C ARG A 64 -11.55 9.21 -5.63
N LYS A 65 -12.28 8.44 -6.45
CA LYS A 65 -13.00 7.23 -6.02
C LYS A 65 -12.06 6.02 -6.07
N ALA A 66 -12.36 5.00 -5.28
CA ALA A 66 -11.77 3.68 -5.47
C ALA A 66 -12.61 2.99 -6.55
N VAL A 67 -12.00 2.66 -7.69
CA VAL A 67 -12.64 1.89 -8.74
C VAL A 67 -12.42 0.42 -8.41
N ILE A 68 -13.50 -0.31 -8.16
CA ILE A 68 -13.45 -1.73 -7.82
C ILE A 68 -13.36 -2.55 -9.11
N ILE A 69 -12.55 -3.60 -9.07
CA ILE A 69 -12.35 -4.58 -10.14
C ILE A 69 -12.67 -5.95 -9.52
N ASP A 70 -13.94 -6.33 -9.57
CA ASP A 70 -14.51 -7.56 -9.04
C ASP A 70 -15.08 -8.49 -10.14
N GLU A 71 -15.14 -7.99 -11.38
CA GLU A 71 -15.49 -8.74 -12.59
C GLU A 71 -14.25 -9.03 -13.46
N HIS A 72 -13.29 -9.81 -12.94
CA HIS A 72 -12.07 -10.14 -13.69
C HIS A 72 -11.88 -11.65 -13.89
N LYS A 73 -11.15 -12.03 -14.94
CA LYS A 73 -10.79 -13.43 -15.24
C LYS A 73 -9.43 -13.87 -14.69
N GLY A 74 -8.75 -13.00 -13.96
CA GLY A 74 -7.47 -13.28 -13.29
C GLY A 74 -6.55 -12.06 -13.32
N LEU A 75 -5.29 -12.24 -12.91
CA LEU A 75 -4.34 -11.13 -12.78
C LEU A 75 -3.99 -10.44 -14.10
N ALA A 76 -4.05 -11.16 -15.23
CA ALA A 76 -3.83 -10.57 -16.55
C ALA A 76 -4.92 -9.53 -16.90
N ASP A 77 -6.18 -9.86 -16.62
CA ASP A 77 -7.31 -8.96 -16.82
C ASP A 77 -7.22 -7.75 -15.86
N VAL A 78 -6.85 -7.99 -14.60
CA VAL A 78 -6.55 -6.90 -13.64
C VAL A 78 -5.43 -5.99 -14.16
N LEU A 79 -4.40 -6.54 -14.81
CA LEU A 79 -3.33 -5.74 -15.43
C LEU A 79 -3.86 -4.87 -16.58
N ASP A 80 -4.80 -5.36 -17.38
CA ASP A 80 -5.43 -4.57 -18.44
C ASP A 80 -6.18 -3.36 -17.86
N TYR A 81 -6.93 -3.54 -16.78
CA TYR A 81 -7.53 -2.42 -16.04
C TYR A 81 -6.46 -1.45 -15.48
N ILE A 82 -5.37 -1.96 -14.92
CA ILE A 82 -4.27 -1.11 -14.43
C ILE A 82 -3.65 -0.28 -15.57
N LEU A 83 -3.45 -0.88 -16.74
CA LEU A 83 -2.89 -0.21 -17.91
C LEU A 83 -3.89 0.78 -18.53
N GLN A 84 -5.19 0.50 -18.44
CA GLN A 84 -6.24 1.42 -18.84
C GLN A 84 -6.27 2.67 -17.95
N TYR A 85 -6.25 2.51 -16.62
CA TYR A 85 -6.40 3.63 -15.69
C TYR A 85 -5.10 4.36 -15.35
N LEU A 86 -3.94 3.70 -15.51
CA LEU A 86 -2.63 4.18 -15.08
C LEU A 86 -2.64 4.79 -13.65
N PRO A 87 -3.08 4.01 -12.65
CA PRO A 87 -3.50 4.55 -11.36
C PRO A 87 -2.33 5.00 -10.48
N GLU A 88 -2.64 5.92 -9.56
CA GLU A 88 -1.76 6.32 -8.45
C GLU A 88 -1.49 5.16 -7.48
N GLY A 89 -2.41 4.20 -7.35
CA GLY A 89 -2.16 2.99 -6.57
C GLY A 89 -3.11 1.85 -6.90
N VAL A 90 -2.61 0.63 -6.75
CA VAL A 90 -3.36 -0.62 -6.91
C VAL A 90 -3.52 -1.28 -5.55
N TYR A 91 -4.70 -1.83 -5.30
CA TYR A 91 -5.13 -2.39 -4.03
C TYR A 91 -5.83 -3.72 -4.27
N TYR A 92 -5.86 -4.57 -3.25
CA TYR A 92 -6.74 -5.73 -3.20
C TYR A 92 -7.60 -5.68 -1.94
N ASP A 93 -8.76 -6.31 -2.02
CA ASP A 93 -9.66 -6.45 -0.90
C ASP A 93 -9.18 -7.53 0.05
N ARG A 94 -9.03 -7.18 1.32
CA ARG A 94 -8.68 -8.12 2.39
C ARG A 94 -9.84 -9.04 2.75
N ASN A 95 -11.08 -8.70 2.41
CA ASN A 95 -12.21 -9.60 2.57
C ASN A 95 -12.03 -10.85 1.70
N VAL A 96 -12.48 -11.98 2.22
CA VAL A 96 -12.52 -13.27 1.53
C VAL A 96 -13.98 -13.68 1.38
N TYR A 97 -14.33 -14.08 0.17
CA TYR A 97 -15.69 -14.43 -0.22
C TYR A 97 -15.78 -15.91 -0.60
N SER A 98 -16.94 -16.52 -0.40
CA SER A 98 -17.19 -17.86 -0.97
C SER A 98 -17.36 -17.80 -2.49
N ASP A 99 -18.10 -16.82 -2.99
CA ASP A 99 -18.23 -16.55 -4.42
C ASP A 99 -18.42 -15.04 -4.64
N ILE A 100 -17.43 -14.37 -5.20
CA ILE A 100 -17.49 -12.93 -5.44
C ILE A 100 -18.58 -12.54 -6.45
N LYS A 101 -18.98 -13.44 -7.35
CA LYS A 101 -20.02 -13.16 -8.36
C LYS A 101 -21.36 -12.89 -7.70
N LEU A 102 -21.65 -13.56 -6.58
CA LEU A 102 -22.85 -13.27 -5.79
C LEU A 102 -22.85 -11.85 -5.23
N CYS A 103 -21.69 -11.29 -4.91
CA CYS A 103 -21.58 -9.89 -4.49
C CYS A 103 -21.84 -8.92 -5.64
N VAL A 104 -21.31 -9.21 -6.83
CA VAL A 104 -21.53 -8.41 -8.03
C VAL A 104 -23.01 -8.41 -8.43
N GLU A 105 -23.62 -9.59 -8.56
CA GLU A 105 -25.02 -9.75 -8.97
C GLU A 105 -26.01 -9.06 -8.02
N ARG A 106 -25.71 -9.05 -6.72
CA ARG A 106 -26.55 -8.43 -5.69
C ARG A 106 -26.23 -6.95 -5.46
N GLY A 107 -25.16 -6.42 -6.06
CA GLY A 107 -24.68 -5.06 -5.79
C GLY A 107 -24.31 -4.85 -4.32
N CYS A 108 -23.62 -5.80 -3.71
CA CYS A 108 -23.30 -5.77 -2.29
C CYS A 108 -22.43 -4.56 -1.91
N ASP A 109 -22.75 -3.95 -0.76
CA ASP A 109 -21.82 -3.02 -0.12
C ASP A 109 -20.72 -3.80 0.60
N TYR A 110 -19.57 -3.91 -0.06
CA TYR A 110 -18.39 -4.59 0.47
C TYR A 110 -17.90 -4.09 1.84
N LYS A 111 -18.29 -2.88 2.26
CA LYS A 111 -17.95 -2.35 3.59
C LYS A 111 -18.77 -3.00 4.71
N ASN A 112 -19.97 -3.47 4.39
CA ASN A 112 -20.94 -4.01 5.34
C ASN A 112 -21.05 -5.54 5.24
N CYS A 113 -19.99 -6.23 4.79
CA CYS A 113 -19.98 -7.67 4.59
C CYS A 113 -19.92 -8.52 5.88
N TRP A 114 -19.65 -7.94 7.06
CA TRP A 114 -19.43 -8.70 8.31
C TRP A 114 -20.59 -9.63 8.69
N GLY A 115 -21.83 -9.28 8.36
CA GLY A 115 -23.02 -10.11 8.59
C GLY A 115 -23.49 -10.90 7.37
N CYS A 116 -22.71 -10.92 6.28
CA CYS A 116 -23.09 -11.57 5.03
C CYS A 116 -22.71 -13.05 5.04
N GLU A 117 -23.61 -13.93 4.60
CA GLU A 117 -23.32 -15.37 4.45
C GLU A 117 -22.20 -15.66 3.46
N ASN A 118 -21.99 -14.78 2.47
CA ASN A 118 -20.93 -14.92 1.47
C ASN A 118 -19.55 -14.49 2.00
N PHE A 119 -19.48 -13.89 3.19
CA PHE A 119 -18.24 -13.39 3.78
C PHE A 119 -17.60 -14.47 4.65
N LEU A 120 -16.39 -14.89 4.28
CA LEU A 120 -15.64 -15.95 4.95
C LEU A 120 -14.66 -15.44 6.02
N GLY A 121 -14.45 -14.12 6.06
CA GLY A 121 -13.50 -13.45 6.94
C GLY A 121 -12.72 -12.37 6.21
N GLN A 122 -11.83 -11.69 6.94
CA GLN A 122 -10.99 -10.62 6.40
C GLN A 122 -9.53 -10.82 6.82
N GLU A 123 -8.58 -10.62 5.91
CA GLU A 123 -7.17 -10.62 6.25
C GLU A 123 -6.87 -9.56 7.32
N LEU A 124 -6.29 -9.96 8.44
CA LEU A 124 -5.85 -9.02 9.48
C LEU A 124 -4.55 -8.34 9.00
N ALA A 125 -4.51 -7.02 9.09
CA ALA A 125 -3.30 -6.26 8.81
C ALA A 125 -3.21 -5.04 9.71
N PHE A 126 -1.98 -4.60 9.95
CA PHE A 126 -1.64 -3.38 10.68
C PHE A 126 -0.92 -2.44 9.72
N ASP A 127 -1.38 -1.19 9.60
CA ASP A 127 -0.74 -0.18 8.76
C ASP A 127 -0.04 0.86 9.64
N ILE A 128 1.29 0.98 9.50
CA ILE A 128 2.14 1.87 10.28
C ILE A 128 2.70 2.93 9.35
N ASP A 129 1.98 4.03 9.24
CA ASP A 129 2.31 5.12 8.32
C ASP A 129 2.98 6.31 9.03
N PRO A 130 3.92 7.01 8.37
CA PRO A 130 4.70 8.09 8.99
C PRO A 130 3.88 9.35 9.29
N GLU A 131 2.63 9.42 8.82
CA GLU A 131 1.71 10.51 9.16
C GLU A 131 1.18 10.40 10.60
N ASN A 132 1.13 9.18 11.16
CA ASN A 132 0.66 8.91 12.53
C ASN A 132 1.72 9.16 13.61
N VAL A 133 2.93 9.60 13.22
CA VAL A 133 4.01 9.89 14.17
C VAL A 133 4.34 11.38 14.21
N SER A 134 4.39 11.94 15.41
CA SER A 134 4.83 13.33 15.61
C SER A 134 6.32 13.51 15.32
N CYS A 135 6.66 14.62 14.67
CA CYS A 135 8.01 15.01 14.30
C CYS A 135 8.40 16.35 14.91
N PRO A 136 9.57 16.47 15.58
CA PRO A 136 9.98 17.72 16.23
C PRO A 136 10.19 18.88 15.25
N TYR A 137 10.38 18.60 13.96
CA TYR A 137 10.59 19.62 12.92
C TYR A 137 9.34 19.93 12.10
N HIS A 138 8.42 18.96 11.96
CA HIS A 138 7.27 19.07 11.06
C HIS A 138 5.92 19.04 11.80
N GLY A 139 5.91 18.88 13.13
CA GLY A 139 4.71 18.88 13.96
C GLY A 139 3.98 17.54 13.96
N SER A 140 2.74 17.57 14.45
CA SER A 140 1.83 16.43 14.44
C SER A 140 1.08 16.29 13.10
N ILE A 141 0.21 15.27 12.99
CA ILE A 141 -0.66 15.12 11.82
C ILE A 141 -1.60 16.32 11.67
N GLU A 142 -2.12 16.86 12.77
CA GLU A 142 -3.00 18.04 12.75
C GLU A 142 -2.28 19.26 12.17
N ASP A 143 -1.01 19.47 12.54
CA ASP A 143 -0.20 20.57 12.01
C ASP A 143 0.04 20.42 10.50
N LYS A 144 0.37 19.19 10.05
CA LYS A 144 0.53 18.90 8.63
C LYS A 144 -0.76 19.08 7.86
N MET A 145 -1.89 18.63 8.40
CA MET A 145 -3.20 18.76 7.78
C MET A 145 -3.59 20.24 7.59
N LYS A 146 -3.32 21.11 8.58
CA LYS A 146 -3.51 22.57 8.47
C LYS A 146 -2.67 23.18 7.33
N ARG A 147 -1.50 22.63 7.04
CA ARG A 147 -0.65 23.04 5.90
C ARG A 147 -0.99 22.34 4.58
N GLY A 148 -1.96 21.42 4.58
CA GLY A 148 -2.26 20.57 3.44
C GLY A 148 -1.19 19.50 3.16
N GLU A 149 -0.26 19.29 4.07
CA GLU A 149 0.92 18.43 3.95
C GLU A 149 0.72 17.04 4.59
N GLY A 150 -0.52 16.62 4.88
CA GLY A 150 -0.81 15.41 5.68
C GLY A 150 -0.08 14.13 5.25
N LEU A 151 0.13 13.94 3.95
CA LEU A 151 0.83 12.76 3.41
C LEU A 151 2.37 12.88 3.38
N SER A 152 2.89 14.06 3.73
CA SER A 152 4.32 14.36 3.75
C SER A 152 5.01 13.64 4.89
N PHE A 153 6.24 13.21 4.64
CA PHE A 153 7.07 12.63 5.68
C PHE A 153 8.55 12.89 5.44
N CYS A 154 9.32 12.87 6.52
CA CYS A 154 10.78 12.96 6.52
C CYS A 154 11.41 11.65 7.02
N MET A 155 12.74 11.56 6.91
CA MET A 155 13.46 10.35 7.32
C MET A 155 13.43 10.10 8.83
N LEU A 156 13.14 11.10 9.67
CA LEU A 156 12.99 10.89 11.12
C LEU A 156 11.71 10.11 11.42
N GLU A 157 10.60 10.52 10.80
CA GLU A 157 9.30 9.85 10.91
C GLU A 157 9.40 8.44 10.34
N PHE A 158 10.02 8.29 9.17
CA PHE A 158 10.27 6.98 8.57
C PHE A 158 11.06 6.04 9.51
N LYS A 159 12.15 6.54 10.11
CA LYS A 159 12.95 5.76 11.06
C LYS A 159 12.15 5.37 12.31
N LYS A 160 11.23 6.24 12.75
CA LYS A 160 10.35 5.97 13.89
C LYS A 160 9.35 4.86 13.56
N VAL A 161 8.62 4.97 12.45
CA VAL A 161 7.69 3.91 12.02
C VAL A 161 8.40 2.59 11.80
N ARG A 162 9.59 2.59 11.19
CA ARG A 162 10.41 1.38 11.02
C ARG A 162 10.74 0.68 12.33
N LYS A 163 11.05 1.45 13.40
CA LYS A 163 11.28 0.89 14.73
C LYS A 163 9.99 0.35 15.36
N LEU A 164 8.88 1.09 15.24
CA LEU A 164 7.57 0.64 15.74
C LEU A 164 7.11 -0.64 15.03
N THR A 165 7.33 -0.75 13.72
CA THR A 165 7.04 -1.97 12.95
C THR A 165 7.86 -3.16 13.44
N LEU A 166 9.16 -2.99 13.74
CA LEU A 166 9.98 -4.06 14.31
C LEU A 166 9.44 -4.53 15.67
N SER A 167 9.16 -3.59 16.58
CA SER A 167 8.64 -3.91 17.91
C SER A 167 7.26 -4.58 17.84
N LEU A 168 6.36 -4.06 17.01
CA LEU A 168 5.05 -4.66 16.78
C LEU A 168 5.16 -6.07 16.19
N TYR A 169 6.04 -6.28 15.21
CA TYR A 169 6.28 -7.61 14.65
C TYR A 169 6.76 -8.60 15.72
N ASP A 170 7.69 -8.17 16.58
CA ASP A 170 8.23 -9.00 17.66
C ASP A 170 7.20 -9.37 18.73
N GLU A 171 6.20 -8.52 18.96
CA GLU A 171 5.06 -8.84 19.82
C GLU A 171 4.08 -9.80 19.12
N LEU A 172 3.70 -9.49 17.87
CA LEU A 172 2.74 -10.30 17.10
C LEU A 172 3.23 -11.72 16.83
N ARG A 173 4.54 -11.93 16.63
CA ARG A 173 5.11 -13.27 16.35
C ARG A 173 5.02 -14.24 17.53
N ALA A 174 4.74 -13.74 18.74
CA ALA A 174 4.46 -14.59 19.89
C ALA A 174 3.10 -15.30 19.74
N GLU A 175 2.17 -14.68 19.02
CA GLU A 175 0.80 -15.15 18.87
C GLU A 175 0.49 -15.72 17.46
N TYR A 176 1.12 -15.16 16.42
CA TYR A 176 0.84 -15.46 15.01
C TYR A 176 2.06 -16.05 14.30
N LYS A 177 1.83 -17.03 13.43
CA LYS A 177 2.92 -17.78 12.76
C LYS A 177 3.14 -17.34 11.31
N LYS A 178 2.13 -16.77 10.66
CA LYS A 178 2.16 -16.40 9.24
C LYS A 178 2.12 -14.88 9.08
N LEU A 179 3.17 -14.24 9.56
CA LEU A 179 3.37 -12.79 9.45
C LEU A 179 4.21 -12.45 8.22
N ARG A 180 3.84 -11.40 7.49
CA ARG A 180 4.67 -10.82 6.43
C ARG A 180 4.69 -9.30 6.54
N VAL A 181 5.86 -8.71 6.41
CA VAL A 181 6.03 -7.26 6.38
C VAL A 181 6.06 -6.78 4.94
N VAL A 182 5.40 -5.66 4.65
CA VAL A 182 5.39 -5.02 3.34
C VAL A 182 5.70 -3.54 3.51
N PHE A 183 6.67 -3.01 2.78
CA PHE A 183 6.82 -1.57 2.62
C PHE A 183 5.76 -1.03 1.66
N SER A 184 4.89 -0.14 2.13
CA SER A 184 3.71 0.37 1.39
C SER A 184 4.04 1.55 0.44
N GLY A 185 5.31 1.97 0.40
CA GLY A 185 5.80 3.15 -0.29
C GLY A 185 6.10 4.33 0.64
N ARG A 186 5.44 4.42 1.80
CA ARG A 186 5.69 5.46 2.82
C ARG A 186 5.93 4.87 4.19
N GLY A 187 5.08 3.94 4.61
CA GLY A 187 5.17 3.20 5.85
C GLY A 187 5.25 1.69 5.60
N PHE A 188 4.74 0.93 6.55
CA PHE A 188 4.79 -0.53 6.52
C PHE A 188 3.44 -1.12 6.84
N HIS A 189 3.12 -2.21 6.17
CA HIS A 189 2.04 -3.10 6.58
C HIS A 189 2.63 -4.34 7.25
N ILE A 190 1.98 -4.83 8.29
CA ILE A 190 2.17 -6.20 8.79
C ILE A 190 0.91 -6.98 8.45
N HIS A 191 1.04 -7.98 7.59
CA HIS A 191 -0.04 -8.85 7.17
C HIS A 191 -0.03 -10.14 7.99
N VAL A 192 -1.20 -10.59 8.45
CA VAL A 192 -1.37 -11.79 9.28
C VAL A 192 -2.26 -12.80 8.55
N PHE A 193 -1.66 -13.91 8.10
CA PHE A 193 -2.34 -14.95 7.32
C PHE A 193 -2.77 -16.18 8.14
N ASP A 194 -2.68 -16.11 9.47
CA ASP A 194 -3.17 -17.16 10.34
C ASP A 194 -4.69 -17.31 10.20
N ARG A 195 -5.18 -18.55 10.10
CA ARG A 195 -6.61 -18.84 9.94
C ARG A 195 -7.46 -18.28 11.09
N LYS A 196 -6.90 -18.23 12.30
CA LYS A 196 -7.58 -17.62 13.46
C LYS A 196 -7.77 -16.12 13.29
N ALA A 197 -6.79 -15.41 12.73
CA ALA A 197 -6.87 -13.98 12.48
C ALA A 197 -7.93 -13.67 11.41
N LEU A 198 -7.97 -14.48 10.34
CA LEU A 198 -8.95 -14.36 9.27
C LEU A 198 -10.40 -14.40 9.78
N LYS A 199 -10.67 -15.24 10.78
CA LYS A 199 -12.01 -15.48 11.36
C LYS A 199 -12.38 -14.58 12.54
N MET A 200 -11.46 -13.71 12.96
CA MET A 200 -11.66 -12.81 14.09
C MET A 200 -12.85 -11.87 13.86
N SER A 201 -13.71 -11.72 14.86
CA SER A 201 -14.90 -10.86 14.78
C SER A 201 -14.50 -9.39 14.72
N ARG A 202 -15.46 -8.53 14.34
CA ARG A 202 -15.23 -7.08 14.30
C ARG A 202 -14.95 -6.52 15.70
N GLU A 203 -15.63 -7.02 16.72
CA GLU A 203 -15.45 -6.61 18.13
C GLU A 203 -14.05 -6.94 18.62
N GLU A 204 -13.59 -8.18 18.39
CA GLU A 204 -12.23 -8.61 18.73
C GLU A 204 -11.17 -7.73 18.03
N ARG A 205 -11.40 -7.38 16.77
CA ARG A 205 -10.49 -6.51 16.01
C ARG A 205 -10.46 -5.08 16.52
N VAL A 206 -11.60 -4.55 17.00
CA VAL A 206 -11.67 -3.22 17.61
C VAL A 206 -10.86 -3.19 18.91
N GLU A 207 -10.95 -4.24 19.73
CA GLU A 207 -10.13 -4.37 20.94
C GLU A 207 -8.64 -4.49 20.60
N LEU A 208 -8.31 -5.30 19.58
CA LEU A 208 -6.95 -5.47 19.09
C LEU A 208 -6.36 -4.14 18.58
N ALA A 209 -7.12 -3.39 17.77
CA ALA A 209 -6.69 -2.08 17.25
C ALA A 209 -6.37 -1.11 18.40
N LYS A 210 -7.21 -1.06 19.44
CA LYS A 210 -6.95 -0.24 20.62
C LYS A 210 -5.71 -0.68 21.37
N ALA A 211 -5.52 -1.98 21.57
CA ALA A 211 -4.36 -2.54 22.28
C ALA A 211 -3.03 -2.15 21.61
N TYR A 212 -2.99 -2.15 20.27
CA TYR A 212 -1.79 -1.85 19.49
C TYR A 212 -1.69 -0.39 19.00
N SER A 213 -2.64 0.48 19.36
CA SER A 213 -2.68 1.91 18.95
C SER A 213 -1.38 2.67 19.25
N HIS A 214 -0.70 2.32 20.34
CA HIS A 214 0.56 2.92 20.76
C HIS A 214 1.74 2.68 19.78
N TYR A 215 1.60 1.75 18.84
CA TYR A 215 2.53 1.54 17.72
C TYR A 215 2.28 2.48 16.53
N ALA A 216 1.41 3.49 16.68
CA ALA A 216 1.02 4.43 15.63
C ALA A 216 0.41 3.75 14.39
N ILE A 217 -0.31 2.66 14.63
CA ILE A 217 -1.08 1.97 13.60
C ILE A 217 -2.29 2.82 13.16
N ASP A 218 -2.74 2.66 11.93
CA ASP A 218 -4.10 3.03 11.55
C ASP A 218 -5.08 2.00 12.11
N GLU A 219 -5.85 2.41 13.12
CA GLU A 219 -6.86 1.57 13.77
C GLU A 219 -7.95 1.11 12.80
N TRP A 220 -8.27 1.89 11.76
CA TRP A 220 -9.32 1.55 10.79
C TRP A 220 -8.89 0.41 9.86
N VAL A 221 -7.58 0.26 9.63
CA VAL A 221 -7.05 -0.90 8.91
C VAL A 221 -7.12 -2.13 9.81
N THR A 222 -6.79 -2.01 11.09
CA THR A 222 -6.72 -3.15 12.00
C THR A 222 -8.11 -3.64 12.40
N ASN A 223 -9.04 -2.73 12.69
CA ASN A 223 -10.43 -3.04 13.06
C ASN A 223 -11.25 -3.58 11.87
N GLY A 224 -10.77 -3.39 10.65
CA GLY A 224 -11.33 -3.93 9.42
C GLY A 224 -12.31 -3.03 8.66
N GLU A 225 -12.45 -1.77 9.06
CA GLU A 225 -13.21 -0.75 8.31
C GLU A 225 -12.56 -0.43 6.95
N MET A 226 -11.22 -0.37 6.90
CA MET A 226 -10.46 -0.13 5.67
C MET A 226 -10.11 -1.45 4.97
N ARG A 227 -11.06 -2.06 4.27
CA ARG A 227 -10.87 -3.37 3.62
C ARG A 227 -9.77 -3.41 2.55
N LEU A 228 -9.54 -2.31 1.83
CA LEU A 228 -8.58 -2.25 0.72
C LEU A 228 -7.16 -2.01 1.24
N ILE A 229 -6.20 -2.82 0.80
CA ILE A 229 -4.78 -2.66 1.13
C ILE A 229 -3.93 -2.69 -0.14
N ARG A 230 -2.82 -1.93 -0.17
CA ARG A 230 -2.00 -1.78 -1.38
C ARG A 230 -1.48 -3.14 -1.83
N LEU A 231 -1.66 -3.45 -3.12
CA LEU A 231 -1.21 -4.69 -3.72
C LEU A 231 0.32 -4.76 -3.71
N PRO A 232 0.93 -5.79 -3.09
CA PRO A 232 2.37 -5.96 -3.17
C PRO A 232 2.87 -6.07 -4.60
N TYR A 233 4.08 -5.58 -4.81
CA TYR A 233 4.75 -5.38 -6.09
C TYR A 233 4.15 -4.29 -7.00
N SER A 234 3.02 -3.67 -6.65
CA SER A 234 2.49 -2.52 -7.38
C SER A 234 3.25 -1.22 -7.09
N LEU A 235 3.04 -0.20 -7.94
CA LEU A 235 3.63 1.12 -7.75
C LEU A 235 2.77 1.96 -6.79
N ASN A 236 3.40 2.57 -5.79
CA ASN A 236 2.86 3.74 -5.12
C ASN A 236 3.22 4.98 -5.94
N GLY A 237 2.27 5.40 -6.77
CA GLY A 237 2.44 6.47 -7.75
C GLY A 237 2.60 7.86 -7.14
N LEU A 238 2.22 8.07 -5.87
CA LEU A 238 2.41 9.35 -5.16
C LEU A 238 3.88 9.61 -4.81
N VAL A 239 4.65 8.55 -4.54
CA VAL A 239 6.06 8.66 -4.09
C VAL A 239 7.05 7.92 -4.99
N SER A 240 6.58 7.28 -6.06
CA SER A 240 7.37 6.48 -7.00
C SER A 240 8.20 5.42 -6.28
N ARG A 241 7.52 4.56 -5.51
CA ARG A 241 8.11 3.41 -4.83
C ARG A 241 7.31 2.16 -5.03
N ILE A 242 8.00 1.04 -5.16
CA ILE A 242 7.40 -0.28 -5.31
C ILE A 242 6.92 -0.75 -3.93
N CYS A 243 5.65 -1.13 -3.83
CA CYS A 243 5.12 -1.82 -2.66
C CYS A 243 5.86 -3.15 -2.51
N SER A 244 6.74 -3.32 -1.53
CA SER A 244 7.70 -4.43 -1.51
C SER A 244 7.54 -5.27 -0.26
N PRO A 245 7.21 -6.57 -0.36
CA PRO A 245 7.40 -7.50 0.75
C PRO A 245 8.86 -7.51 1.21
N LEU A 246 9.06 -7.52 2.51
CA LEU A 246 10.37 -7.52 3.17
C LEU A 246 10.46 -8.70 4.14
N SER A 247 11.63 -9.29 4.22
CA SER A 247 12.02 -10.12 5.37
C SER A 247 12.24 -9.25 6.60
N ILE A 248 12.13 -9.85 7.79
CA ILE A 248 12.33 -9.10 9.04
C ILE A 248 13.79 -8.66 9.19
N GLU A 249 14.73 -9.41 8.61
CA GLU A 249 16.16 -9.13 8.61
C GLU A 249 16.52 -7.90 7.75
N GLU A 250 15.77 -7.62 6.69
CA GLU A 250 15.96 -6.43 5.84
C GLU A 250 15.49 -5.14 6.51
N LEU A 251 14.48 -5.24 7.38
CA LEU A 251 13.76 -4.08 7.92
C LEU A 251 14.66 -3.09 8.71
N PRO A 252 15.62 -3.51 9.56
CA PRO A 252 16.50 -2.59 10.28
C PRO A 252 17.37 -1.70 9.38
N ALA A 253 17.78 -2.21 8.22
CA ALA A 253 18.62 -1.50 7.25
C ALA A 253 17.81 -0.79 6.16
N PHE A 254 16.51 -1.08 6.04
CA PHE A 254 15.67 -0.57 4.97
C PHE A 254 15.63 0.98 4.94
N ASP A 255 15.90 1.54 3.77
CA ASP A 255 15.86 2.98 3.48
C ASP A 255 15.18 3.22 2.12
N PRO A 256 14.00 3.87 2.08
CA PRO A 256 13.22 4.06 0.86
C PRO A 256 13.92 5.00 -0.11
N ARG A 257 14.97 5.72 0.28
CA ARG A 257 15.75 6.54 -0.67
C ARG A 257 16.63 5.68 -1.58
N ASN A 258 16.94 4.46 -1.16
CA ASN A 258 17.88 3.54 -1.83
C ASN A 258 17.26 2.20 -2.20
N HIS A 259 16.11 1.84 -1.62
CA HIS A 259 15.42 0.57 -1.84
C HIS A 259 14.03 0.77 -2.46
N SER A 260 13.49 -0.29 -3.06
CA SER A 260 12.16 -0.30 -3.69
C SER A 260 11.96 0.81 -4.74
N ILE A 261 13.04 1.14 -5.46
CA ILE A 261 13.07 2.18 -6.48
C ILE A 261 12.71 1.55 -7.83
N PRO A 262 11.69 2.06 -8.55
CA PRO A 262 11.38 1.58 -9.88
C PRO A 262 12.47 1.97 -10.89
N SER A 263 12.64 1.16 -11.93
CA SER A 263 13.70 1.31 -12.94
C SER A 263 13.75 2.70 -13.59
N PHE A 264 12.60 3.34 -13.83
CA PHE A 264 12.51 4.67 -14.45
C PHE A 264 13.16 5.79 -13.61
N LEU A 265 13.37 5.60 -12.31
CA LEU A 265 14.11 6.53 -11.47
C LEU A 265 15.62 6.26 -11.44
N LEU A 266 16.05 5.05 -11.80
CA LEU A 266 17.46 4.67 -11.89
C LEU A 266 18.07 5.09 -13.24
N SER A 267 17.25 5.15 -14.30
CA SER A 267 17.67 5.48 -15.67
C SER A 267 17.81 6.98 -15.96
N SER A 268 17.54 7.87 -14.99
CA SER A 268 17.87 9.29 -15.13
C SER A 268 19.39 9.45 -15.14
N PRO A 269 20.02 9.99 -16.20
CA PRO A 269 21.46 10.00 -16.32
C PRO A 269 22.05 10.75 -15.13
N ARG A 270 22.91 10.07 -14.36
CA ARG A 270 23.85 10.74 -13.46
C ARG A 270 24.52 11.82 -14.31
N ARG A 271 24.30 13.10 -13.97
CA ARG A 271 25.12 14.18 -14.53
C ARG A 271 26.56 13.75 -14.38
N SER A 272 27.23 13.50 -15.50
CA SER A 272 28.65 13.25 -15.52
C SER A 272 29.29 14.42 -14.78
N SER A 273 29.96 14.13 -13.68
CA SER A 273 30.95 15.03 -13.13
C SER A 273 31.94 15.29 -14.26
N ARG A 274 31.86 16.47 -14.86
CA ARG A 274 32.87 16.92 -15.83
C ARG A 274 34.22 16.78 -15.14
N ALA A 275 35.00 15.83 -15.66
CA ALA A 275 36.41 15.73 -15.38
C ALA A 275 37.08 17.06 -15.73
N SER A 276 37.96 17.48 -14.83
CA SER A 276 39.16 18.27 -15.08
C SER A 276 39.52 18.44 -16.56
N SER A 277 39.46 19.67 -17.04
CA SER A 277 40.42 20.17 -18.03
C SER A 277 41.26 21.22 -17.33
N SER A 278 42.35 20.74 -16.75
CA SER A 278 43.52 21.59 -16.53
C SER A 278 44.33 21.59 -17.82
N ARG A 279 44.89 22.76 -18.11
CA ARG A 279 46.12 23.07 -18.88
C ARG A 279 45.92 23.85 -20.18
N PRO A 280 46.95 24.60 -20.61
CA PRO A 280 48.14 25.09 -19.88
C PRO A 280 48.04 26.56 -19.50
#